data_AF-A0A1K1SZY5-F1
#
_entry.id   AF-A0A1K1SZY5-F1
#
_cell.length_a   1.000
_cell.length_b   1.000
_cell.length_c   1.000
_cell.angle_alpha   90.00
_cell.angle_beta   90.00
_cell.angle_gamma   90.00
#
_symmetry.space_group_name_H-M   'P 1'
#
loop_
_entity.id
_entity.type
_entity.pdbx_description
1 polymer ?
#
loop_
_entity_poly.entity_id
_entity_poly.type
_entity_poly.pdbx_seq_one_letter_code
_entity_poly.pdbx_strand_id
1 'polypeptide(L)'
;MVIRQKTKKRSPTGWVKDRAVTKIAGFILLSQREWANWMNNKTSKMPLQRVRLIAIAMGLLLAAVSVHALYQGITGKHSITGTRLNAMSTPVVIMPRETLTSSDSALRRQISDIDEFLDTLKKTVSGRRHLAKIVQSHPGILDSLKAMKNLYGLK
;
A
#
# COMPACT_ATOMS: atom_id res chain seq x y z
N MET A 1 29.85 -4.01 16.01
CA MET A 1 28.68 -4.70 15.41
C MET A 1 28.34 -3.95 14.11
N VAL A 2 28.73 -4.49 12.95
CA VAL A 2 28.61 -3.80 11.65
C VAL A 2 27.28 -4.19 11.00
N ILE A 3 26.37 -3.23 10.84
CA ILE A 3 25.07 -3.45 10.18
C ILE A 3 25.30 -3.47 8.66
N ARG A 4 25.25 -4.67 8.08
CA ARG A 4 25.37 -4.90 6.63
C ARG A 4 24.03 -4.55 5.97
N GLN A 5 23.89 -3.34 5.44
CA GLN A 5 22.73 -2.96 4.64
C GLN A 5 22.71 -3.78 3.34
N LYS A 6 21.68 -4.63 3.17
CA LYS A 6 21.45 -5.36 1.92
C LYS A 6 21.04 -4.36 0.83
N THR A 7 21.94 -4.12 -0.12
CA THR A 7 21.69 -3.31 -1.31
C THR A 7 20.63 -3.99 -2.20
N LYS A 8 19.48 -3.32 -2.32
CA LYS A 8 18.37 -3.72 -3.19
C LYS A 8 18.86 -3.66 -4.65
N LYS A 9 19.05 -4.82 -5.29
CA LYS A 9 19.47 -4.92 -6.70
C LYS A 9 18.43 -4.22 -7.59
N ARG A 10 18.81 -3.08 -8.17
CA ARG A 10 18.02 -2.35 -9.17
C ARG A 10 18.03 -3.15 -10.48
N SER A 11 16.86 -3.47 -11.01
CA SER A 11 16.74 -4.11 -12.33
C SER A 11 17.21 -3.14 -13.44
N PRO A 12 17.87 -3.64 -14.50
CA PRO A 12 18.49 -2.80 -15.53
C PRO A 12 17.49 -1.94 -16.32
N THR A 13 16.22 -2.32 -16.37
CA THR A 13 15.12 -1.55 -16.98
C THR A 13 14.60 -0.39 -16.12
N GLY A 14 14.94 -0.34 -14.82
CA GLY A 14 14.57 0.76 -13.92
C GLY A 14 15.35 2.05 -14.20
N TRP A 15 16.61 1.95 -14.61
CA TRP A 15 17.50 3.10 -14.79
C TRP A 15 17.07 4.06 -15.91
N VAL A 16 16.53 3.53 -17.00
CA VAL A 16 16.01 4.35 -18.11
C VAL A 16 14.69 5.02 -17.73
N LYS A 17 13.81 4.30 -17.01
CA LYS A 17 12.55 4.84 -16.49
C LYS A 17 12.79 5.92 -15.43
N ASP A 18 13.73 5.70 -14.51
CA ASP A 18 14.09 6.66 -13.47
C ASP A 18 14.67 7.95 -14.08
N ARG A 19 15.46 7.86 -15.16
CA ARG A 19 15.96 9.04 -15.88
C ARG A 19 14.86 9.81 -16.59
N ALA A 20 13.91 9.12 -17.22
CA ALA A 20 12.76 9.76 -17.87
C ALA A 20 11.85 10.46 -16.84
N VAL A 21 11.54 9.78 -15.73
CA VAL A 21 10.74 10.33 -14.63
C VAL A 21 11.45 11.54 -14.00
N THR A 22 12.77 11.48 -13.80
CA THR A 22 13.53 12.61 -13.24
C THR A 22 13.49 13.83 -14.18
N LYS A 23 13.57 13.61 -15.50
CA LYS A 23 13.46 14.70 -16.49
C LYS A 23 12.06 15.32 -16.52
N ILE A 24 11.02 14.48 -16.47
CA ILE A 24 9.63 14.93 -16.44
C ILE A 24 9.35 15.71 -15.16
N ALA A 25 9.77 15.20 -14.01
CA ALA A 25 9.66 15.89 -12.72
C ALA A 25 10.40 17.23 -12.73
N GLY A 26 11.62 17.27 -13.29
CA GLY A 26 12.37 18.51 -13.46
C GLY A 26 11.64 19.53 -14.34
N PHE A 27 11.06 19.10 -15.45
CA PHE A 27 10.28 19.98 -16.33
C PHE A 27 9.02 20.53 -15.62
N ILE A 28 8.29 19.66 -14.92
CA ILE A 28 7.11 20.06 -14.12
C ILE A 28 7.51 21.12 -13.08
N LEU A 29 8.62 20.92 -12.36
CA LEU A 29 9.09 21.86 -11.34
C LEU A 29 9.49 23.21 -11.96
N LEU A 30 10.12 23.21 -13.14
CA LEU A 30 10.45 24.44 -13.86
C LEU A 30 9.19 25.18 -14.30
N SER A 31 8.22 24.48 -14.91
CA SER A 31 6.94 25.08 -15.29
C SER A 31 6.17 25.63 -14.09
N GLN A 32 6.17 24.91 -12.97
CA GLN A 32 5.57 25.39 -11.71
C GLN A 32 6.24 26.66 -11.21
N ARG A 33 7.58 26.73 -11.27
CA ARG A 33 8.35 27.91 -10.84
C ARG A 33 8.12 29.10 -11.74
N GLU A 34 8.13 28.91 -13.06
CA GLU A 34 7.83 29.97 -14.03
C GLU A 34 6.41 30.50 -13.88
N TRP A 35 5.45 29.60 -13.69
CA TRP A 35 4.06 29.98 -13.45
C TRP A 35 3.88 30.73 -12.13
N ALA A 36 4.52 30.27 -11.06
CA ALA A 36 4.51 30.96 -9.77
C ALA A 36 5.13 32.37 -9.87
N ASN A 37 6.26 32.50 -10.57
CA ASN A 37 6.89 33.80 -10.82
C ASN A 37 6.00 34.72 -11.67
N TRP A 38 5.35 34.18 -12.70
CA TRP A 38 4.41 34.91 -13.53
C TRP A 38 3.20 35.40 -12.72
N MET A 39 2.62 34.54 -11.89
CA MET A 39 1.53 34.91 -10.98
C MET A 39 1.96 35.95 -9.96
N ASN A 40 3.17 35.84 -9.40
CA ASN A 40 3.70 36.82 -8.47
C ASN A 40 3.88 38.19 -9.13
N ASN A 41 4.40 38.23 -10.36
CA ASN A 41 4.55 39.47 -11.14
C ASN A 41 3.21 40.09 -11.53
N LYS A 42 2.18 39.28 -11.79
CA LYS A 42 0.82 39.77 -12.06
C LYS A 42 0.11 40.23 -10.79
N THR A 43 0.22 39.49 -9.70
CA THR A 43 -0.49 39.75 -8.43
C THR A 43 0.12 40.93 -7.66
N SER A 44 1.45 41.09 -7.68
CA SER A 44 2.14 42.22 -7.04
C SER A 44 1.74 43.59 -7.60
N LYS A 45 1.29 43.64 -8.86
CA LYS A 45 0.81 44.87 -9.52
C LYS A 45 -0.69 45.10 -9.35
N MET A 46 -1.42 44.20 -8.68
CA MET A 46 -2.86 44.34 -8.49
C MET A 46 -3.19 45.10 -7.20
N PRO A 47 -4.22 45.97 -7.21
CA PRO A 47 -4.71 46.61 -6.00
C PRO A 47 -5.33 45.58 -5.05
N LEU A 48 -5.08 45.74 -3.76
CA LEU A 48 -5.45 44.79 -2.69
C LEU A 48 -6.94 44.40 -2.70
N GLN A 49 -7.81 45.33 -3.10
CA GLN A 49 -9.26 45.12 -3.23
C GLN A 49 -9.61 44.04 -4.28
N ARG A 50 -8.92 44.03 -5.42
CA ARG A 50 -9.15 43.03 -6.48
C ARG A 50 -8.65 41.65 -6.07
N VAL A 51 -7.50 41.59 -5.39
CA VAL A 51 -6.96 40.33 -4.85
C VAL A 51 -7.93 39.71 -3.84
N ARG A 52 -8.51 40.53 -2.93
CA ARG A 52 -9.53 40.07 -1.98
C ARG A 52 -10.78 39.54 -2.69
N LEU A 53 -11.28 40.25 -3.70
CA LEU A 53 -12.45 39.81 -4.45
C LEU A 53 -12.21 38.48 -5.20
N ILE A 54 -11.04 38.32 -5.81
CA ILE A 54 -10.63 37.07 -6.45
C ILE A 54 -10.53 35.93 -5.42
N ALA A 55 -9.95 36.19 -4.25
CA ALA A 55 -9.82 35.19 -3.19
C ALA A 55 -11.19 34.71 -2.68
N ILE A 56 -12.13 35.65 -2.47
CA ILE A 56 -13.50 35.32 -2.08
C ILE A 56 -14.20 34.51 -3.17
N ALA A 57 -14.08 34.92 -4.44
CA ALA A 57 -14.65 34.19 -5.56
C ALA A 57 -14.09 32.76 -5.67
N MET A 58 -12.78 32.58 -5.49
CA MET A 58 -12.16 31.25 -5.45
C MET A 58 -12.66 30.41 -4.28
N GLY A 59 -12.79 31.02 -3.09
CA GLY A 59 -13.35 30.34 -1.92
C GLY A 59 -14.76 29.83 -2.15
N LEU A 60 -15.62 30.65 -2.77
CA LEU A 60 -16.98 30.25 -3.14
C LEU A 60 -17.01 29.13 -4.17
N LEU A 61 -16.14 29.17 -5.18
CA LEU A 61 -16.03 28.10 -6.17
C LEU A 61 -15.58 26.77 -5.54
N LEU A 62 -14.57 26.81 -4.67
CA LEU A 62 -14.10 25.62 -3.96
C LEU A 62 -15.17 25.06 -3.02
N ALA A 63 -15.90 25.93 -2.33
CA ALA A 63 -17.03 25.54 -1.51
C ALA A 63 -18.13 24.88 -2.36
N ALA A 64 -18.48 25.46 -3.51
CA ALA A 64 -19.47 24.89 -4.43
C ALA A 64 -19.04 23.51 -4.96
N VAL A 65 -17.77 23.34 -5.34
CA VAL A 65 -17.22 22.04 -5.76
C VAL A 65 -17.28 21.01 -4.62
N SER A 66 -16.98 21.44 -3.40
CA SER A 66 -17.01 20.56 -2.21
C SER A 66 -18.43 20.11 -1.87
N VAL A 67 -19.39 21.04 -1.90
CA VAL A 67 -20.82 20.74 -1.70
C VAL A 67 -21.34 19.83 -2.81
N HIS A 68 -20.96 20.08 -4.06
CA HIS A 68 -21.32 19.24 -5.19
C HIS A 68 -20.74 17.82 -5.06
N ALA A 69 -19.48 17.69 -4.65
CA ALA A 69 -18.85 16.38 -4.39
C ALA A 69 -19.56 15.61 -3.26
N LEU A 70 -19.93 16.31 -2.19
CA LEU A 70 -20.68 15.73 -1.07
C LEU A 70 -22.10 15.31 -1.50
N TYR A 71 -22.78 16.14 -2.29
CA TYR A 71 -24.08 15.82 -2.87
C TYR A 71 -24.02 14.59 -3.78
N GLN A 72 -22.99 14.46 -4.63
CA GLN A 72 -22.78 13.26 -5.45
C GLN A 72 -22.51 12.02 -4.59
N GLY A 73 -21.72 12.16 -3.52
CA GLY A 73 -21.43 11.07 -2.59
C GLY A 73 -22.68 10.55 -1.87
N ILE A 74 -23.59 11.44 -1.46
CA ILE A 74 -24.84 11.06 -0.77
C ILE A 74 -25.87 10.49 -1.75
N THR A 75 -25.98 11.06 -2.95
CA THR A 75 -26.99 10.64 -3.94
C THR A 75 -26.58 9.44 -4.78
N GLY A 76 -25.34 8.93 -4.62
CA GLY A 76 -24.83 7.77 -5.35
C GLY A 76 -24.70 7.98 -6.86
N LYS A 77 -24.90 9.21 -7.36
CA LYS A 77 -24.79 9.58 -8.78
C LYS A 77 -23.34 9.79 -9.18
N HIS A 78 -22.50 8.76 -9.00
CA HIS A 78 -21.17 8.74 -9.58
C HIS A 78 -21.27 8.29 -11.04
N SER A 79 -21.15 9.23 -11.98
CA SER A 79 -20.61 8.88 -13.29
C SER A 79 -19.16 8.46 -13.06
N ILE A 80 -18.88 7.17 -13.21
CA ILE A 80 -17.58 6.54 -12.96
C ILE A 80 -16.60 7.02 -14.05
N THR A 81 -16.17 8.28 -13.97
CA THR A 81 -15.15 8.86 -14.87
C THR A 81 -13.97 9.45 -14.10
N GLY A 82 -14.07 9.60 -12.78
CA GLY A 82 -12.96 10.05 -11.93
C GLY A 82 -12.36 8.89 -11.17
N THR A 83 -11.19 8.41 -11.61
CA THR A 83 -10.29 7.48 -10.91
C THR A 83 -11.00 6.35 -10.17
N ARG A 84 -11.08 5.17 -10.82
CA ARG A 84 -11.09 3.92 -10.05
C ARG A 84 -10.03 4.10 -8.97
N LEU A 85 -10.41 3.98 -7.69
CA LEU A 85 -9.42 3.66 -6.67
C LEU A 85 -8.72 2.44 -7.24
N ASN A 86 -7.53 2.63 -7.82
CA ASN A 86 -6.66 1.52 -8.09
C ASN A 86 -6.47 0.94 -6.70
N ALA A 87 -7.12 -0.20 -6.46
CA ALA A 87 -6.98 -0.96 -5.24
C ALA A 87 -5.52 -0.87 -4.89
N MET A 88 -5.23 -0.29 -3.72
CA MET A 88 -3.89 0.04 -3.27
C MET A 88 -3.02 -1.12 -3.71
N SER A 89 -2.11 -0.88 -4.66
CA SER A 89 -1.25 -1.94 -5.18
C SER A 89 -0.29 -2.24 -4.04
N THR A 90 -0.78 -3.04 -3.10
CA THR A 90 0.07 -3.82 -2.23
C THR A 90 0.99 -4.52 -3.20
N PRO A 91 2.31 -4.45 -3.01
CA PRO A 91 3.19 -5.35 -3.70
C PRO A 91 2.74 -6.73 -3.26
N VAL A 92 1.88 -7.36 -4.06
CA VAL A 92 1.77 -8.80 -4.08
C VAL A 92 3.17 -9.17 -4.48
N VAL A 93 3.96 -9.55 -3.48
CA VAL A 93 5.12 -10.37 -3.71
C VAL A 93 4.49 -11.62 -4.31
N ILE A 94 4.36 -11.61 -5.64
CA ILE A 94 4.29 -12.82 -6.43
C ILE A 94 5.68 -13.37 -6.20
N MET A 95 5.86 -14.02 -5.04
CA MET A 95 6.85 -15.07 -4.94
C MET A 95 6.55 -15.89 -6.17
N PRO A 96 7.55 -16.17 -7.02
CA PRO A 96 7.37 -17.16 -8.05
C PRO A 96 6.65 -18.29 -7.34
N ARG A 97 5.47 -18.65 -7.84
CA ARG A 97 4.92 -19.96 -7.53
C ARG A 97 5.91 -20.88 -8.25
N GLU A 98 7.11 -21.01 -7.68
CA GLU A 98 7.74 -22.29 -7.53
C GLU A 98 6.56 -23.09 -7.00
N THR A 99 5.87 -23.75 -7.92
CA THR A 99 5.43 -25.09 -7.69
C THR A 99 6.58 -25.69 -6.92
N LEU A 100 6.46 -25.69 -5.59
CA LEU A 100 7.23 -26.54 -4.71
C LEU A 100 6.81 -27.92 -5.17
N THR A 101 7.41 -28.31 -6.29
CA THR A 101 7.37 -29.62 -6.88
C THR A 101 7.66 -30.51 -5.71
N SER A 102 6.67 -31.34 -5.40
CA SER A 102 6.47 -32.39 -4.41
C SER A 102 7.70 -33.14 -3.86
N SER A 103 8.83 -32.47 -3.71
CA SER A 103 10.17 -32.99 -3.43
C SER A 103 10.55 -32.77 -1.98
N ASP A 104 9.89 -31.85 -1.27
CA ASP A 104 10.16 -31.60 0.14
C ASP A 104 9.20 -32.41 1.04
N SER A 105 9.29 -33.73 0.91
CA SER A 105 8.53 -34.70 1.73
C SER A 105 8.82 -34.53 3.23
N ALA A 106 10.01 -34.05 3.57
CA ALA A 106 10.42 -33.73 4.94
C ALA A 106 9.61 -32.56 5.51
N LEU A 107 9.47 -31.45 4.77
CA LEU A 107 8.68 -30.30 5.21
C LEU A 107 7.19 -30.63 5.34
N ARG A 108 6.64 -31.45 4.44
CA ARG A 108 5.24 -31.92 4.54
C ARG A 108 4.99 -32.71 5.82
N ARG A 109 5.93 -33.61 6.19
CA ARG A 109 5.86 -34.36 7.45
C ARG A 109 5.93 -33.44 8.65
N GLN A 110 6.89 -32.51 8.68
CA GLN A 110 7.02 -31.54 9.77
C GLN A 110 5.76 -30.69 9.96
N ILE A 111 5.12 -30.24 8.88
CA ILE A 111 3.86 -29.48 8.97
C ILE A 111 2.73 -30.35 9.55
N SER A 112 2.67 -31.64 9.18
CA SER A 112 1.71 -32.60 9.73
C SER A 112 1.95 -32.88 11.22
N ASP A 113 3.21 -33.08 11.61
CA ASP A 113 3.59 -33.36 13.00
C ASP A 113 3.28 -32.17 13.92
N ILE A 114 3.52 -30.95 13.42
CA ILE A 114 3.16 -29.71 14.14
C ILE A 114 1.65 -29.62 14.34
N ASP A 115 0.86 -29.98 13.32
CA ASP A 115 -0.60 -29.94 13.42
C ASP A 115 -1.15 -30.97 14.41
N GLU A 116 -0.63 -32.19 14.37
CA GLU A 116 -0.98 -33.25 15.33
C GLU A 116 -0.59 -32.86 16.77
N PHE A 117 0.57 -32.22 16.94
CA PHE A 117 1.00 -31.69 18.23
C PHE A 117 0.04 -30.61 18.75
N LEU A 118 -0.38 -29.68 17.90
CA LEU A 118 -1.34 -28.63 18.26
C LEU A 118 -2.71 -29.21 18.62
N ASP A 119 -3.15 -30.25 17.91
CA ASP A 119 -4.41 -30.93 18.22
C ASP A 119 -4.31 -31.76 19.51
N THR A 120 -3.15 -32.34 19.79
CA THR A 120 -2.90 -33.02 21.07
C THR A 120 -2.91 -32.03 22.24
N LEU A 121 -2.35 -30.83 22.07
CA LEU A 121 -2.42 -29.77 23.08
C LEU A 121 -3.85 -29.31 23.37
N LYS A 122 -4.75 -29.32 22.37
CA LYS A 122 -6.16 -28.93 22.58
C LYS A 122 -6.96 -29.93 23.41
N LYS A 123 -6.56 -31.21 23.46
CA LYS A 123 -7.30 -32.29 24.14
C LYS A 123 -7.27 -32.19 25.67
N THR A 124 -6.27 -31.54 26.25
CA THR A 124 -6.11 -31.45 27.72
C THR A 124 -6.29 -30.02 28.22
N VAL A 125 -6.70 -29.86 29.49
CA VAL A 125 -6.85 -28.53 30.12
C VAL A 125 -5.49 -27.83 30.29
N SER A 126 -4.45 -28.59 30.65
CA SER A 126 -3.08 -28.10 30.75
C SER A 126 -2.48 -27.76 29.38
N GLY A 127 -2.76 -28.56 28.35
CA GLY A 127 -2.32 -28.30 26.98
C GLY A 127 -2.94 -27.03 26.38
N ARG A 128 -4.23 -26.78 26.62
CA ARG A 128 -4.89 -25.53 26.20
C ARG A 128 -4.26 -24.28 26.81
N ARG A 129 -3.80 -24.35 28.07
CA ARG A 129 -3.05 -23.24 28.71
C ARG A 129 -1.68 -23.02 28.07
N HIS A 130 -0.99 -24.08 27.66
CA HIS A 130 0.28 -23.96 26.93
C HIS A 130 0.07 -23.39 25.54
N LEU A 131 -0.97 -23.85 24.84
CA LEU A 131 -1.37 -23.31 23.54
C LEU A 131 -1.64 -21.80 23.63
N ALA A 132 -2.38 -21.34 24.65
CA ALA A 132 -2.65 -19.92 24.86
C ALA A 132 -1.36 -19.11 25.07
N LYS A 133 -0.39 -19.63 25.83
CA LYS A 133 0.93 -18.98 26.01
C LYS A 133 1.74 -18.92 24.71
N ILE A 134 1.69 -19.96 23.88
CA ILE A 134 2.36 -19.99 22.57
C ILE A 134 1.76 -18.93 21.64
N VAL A 135 0.42 -18.84 21.58
CA VAL A 135 -0.28 -17.83 20.76
C VAL A 135 -0.01 -16.41 21.27
N GLN A 136 0.06 -16.21 22.59
CA GLN A 136 0.36 -14.91 23.19
C GLN A 136 1.81 -14.46 22.92
N SER A 137 2.77 -15.37 22.92
CA SER A 137 4.18 -15.07 22.63
C SER A 137 4.45 -14.87 21.14
N HIS A 138 3.67 -15.51 20.27
CA HIS A 138 3.84 -15.47 18.82
C HIS A 138 2.49 -15.21 18.12
N PRO A 139 2.04 -13.94 18.07
CA PRO A 139 0.80 -13.59 17.39
C PRO A 139 0.91 -13.93 15.89
N GLY A 140 -0.10 -14.63 15.35
CA GLY A 140 -0.15 -15.03 13.93
C GLY A 140 0.49 -16.38 13.59
N ILE A 141 0.94 -17.17 14.57
CA ILE A 141 1.54 -18.49 14.34
C ILE A 141 0.56 -19.48 13.69
N LEU A 142 -0.72 -19.45 14.10
CA LEU A 142 -1.77 -20.29 13.55
C LEU A 142 -2.10 -19.92 12.10
N ASP A 143 -2.10 -18.61 11.79
CA ASP A 143 -2.35 -18.10 10.44
C ASP A 143 -1.20 -18.46 9.50
N SER A 144 0.04 -18.37 9.99
CA SER A 144 1.24 -18.77 9.24
C SER A 144 1.25 -20.26 8.95
N LEU A 145 0.88 -21.10 9.93
CA LEU A 145 0.75 -22.54 9.72
C LEU A 145 -0.35 -22.89 8.71
N LYS A 146 -1.49 -22.20 8.78
CA LYS A 146 -2.60 -22.35 7.82
C LYS A 146 -2.19 -21.93 6.40
N ALA A 147 -1.42 -20.86 6.27
CA ALA A 147 -0.85 -20.44 4.99
C ALA A 147 0.11 -21.49 4.43
N MET A 148 0.97 -22.09 5.27
CA MET A 148 1.86 -23.18 4.87
C MET A 148 1.09 -24.44 4.44
N LYS A 149 0.06 -24.85 5.20
CA LYS A 149 -0.81 -25.98 4.82
C LYS A 149 -1.44 -25.80 3.45
N ASN A 150 -2.01 -24.62 3.19
CA ASN A 150 -2.61 -24.28 1.90
C ASN A 150 -1.58 -24.31 0.76
N LEU A 151 -0.35 -23.86 1.03
CA LEU A 151 0.73 -23.80 0.05
C LEU A 151 1.26 -25.21 -0.32
N TYR A 152 1.28 -26.15 0.63
CA TYR A 152 1.66 -27.55 0.40
C TYR A 152 0.47 -28.47 0.03
N GLY A 153 -0.76 -27.96 -0.01
CA GLY A 153 -1.96 -28.73 -0.31
C GLY A 153 -2.32 -29.76 0.78
N LEU A 154 -1.92 -29.50 2.02
CA LEU A 154 -2.30 -30.29 3.19
C LEU A 154 -3.65 -29.74 3.69
N LYS A 155 -4.65 -30.62 3.88
CA LYS A 155 -5.97 -30.25 4.41
C LYS A 155 -5.96 -30.22 5.93
#